data_AF-A0A349EMJ1-F1
#
_entry.id   AF-A0A349EMJ1-F1
#
_cell.length_a   1.000
_cell.length_b   1.000
_cell.length_c   1.000
_cell.angle_alpha   90.00
_cell.angle_beta   90.00
_cell.angle_gamma   90.00
#
_symmetry.space_group_name_H-M   'P 1'
#
loop_
_entity.id
_entity.type
_entity.pdbx_description
1 polymer ?
#
loop_
_entity_poly.entity_id
_entity_poly.type
_entity_poly.pdbx_seq_one_letter_code
_entity_poly.pdbx_strand_id
1 'polypeptide(L)'
;RVVLLDEISKYKKRGNIQDAKGRTTVYPDTKKLFIFSSPAVYSDDPAKCDPLLAEIESCDVAYQYHVACPDCGVEQVMTFENFKWPEQRGLLPGTSVADPAAIRRLKSAWYECPLCKGRWNDYKRDKAVLANMETGWQPNKQVEFPQSIYVHYPSWLSPYMSLSEVAARWLEAQDDDEKLQKWYNLIAGATYTYHKKERPYHQILALRDDRPEGLVPSVPISAITCVADMQKRGFWYKITAWGYGLEQESWTLKAGFVDSWESLRLIMFESQFQDVHGNQYIVTLRGMDSGGGEGEDHQDLSRTAEAYLFAAANPGVVLFKGRQRMARQYNVTDLDRIPGTNKPLPGSAKLYTIHTTFFKDKLAGKLQVSPSDPGAWHLHKDIDEDFAKQMCVEFKNNQGYYECPKGKDNHYWDCSQMELALVEIAQVKIWQQPEEVHQGQQGRRIRGQAIQA
;
A
#
# COMPACT_ATOMS: atom_id res chain seq x y z
N ARG A 1 -38.74 15.58 25.46
CA ARG A 1 -38.65 14.41 24.54
C ARG A 1 -37.23 13.86 24.57
N VAL A 2 -37.02 12.54 24.66
CA VAL A 2 -35.67 11.95 24.64
C VAL A 2 -35.47 11.14 23.36
N VAL A 3 -34.32 11.30 22.71
CA VAL A 3 -33.87 10.46 21.59
C VAL A 3 -32.49 9.92 21.92
N LEU A 4 -32.33 8.60 21.74
CA LEU A 4 -31.10 7.85 21.97
C LEU A 4 -30.68 7.28 20.62
N LEU A 5 -29.46 7.61 20.19
CA LEU A 5 -28.83 7.06 19.00
C LEU A 5 -27.58 6.33 19.46
N ASP A 6 -27.53 5.03 19.19
CA ASP A 6 -26.38 4.20 19.52
C ASP A 6 -25.73 3.69 18.24
N GLU A 7 -24.40 3.55 18.28
CA GLU A 7 -23.52 3.10 17.19
C GLU A 7 -23.74 3.82 15.85
N ILE A 8 -23.86 5.15 15.89
CA ILE A 8 -24.15 5.97 14.70
C ILE A 8 -23.11 5.82 13.59
N SER A 9 -21.86 5.50 13.92
CA SER A 9 -20.79 5.24 12.96
C SER A 9 -21.05 4.00 12.09
N LYS A 10 -21.97 3.11 12.51
CA LYS A 10 -22.39 1.91 11.76
C LYS A 10 -23.62 2.15 10.87
N TYR A 11 -24.21 3.34 10.90
CA TYR A 11 -25.44 3.63 10.17
C TYR A 11 -25.16 3.76 8.66
N LYS A 12 -25.76 2.88 7.86
CA LYS A 12 -25.59 2.90 6.39
C LYS A 12 -26.09 4.19 5.73
N LYS A 13 -27.14 4.80 6.29
CA LYS A 13 -27.77 6.03 5.78
C LYS A 13 -27.65 7.12 6.83
N ARG A 14 -26.79 8.10 6.58
CA ARG A 14 -26.55 9.23 7.48
C ARG A 14 -27.78 10.11 7.68
N GLY A 15 -28.65 10.22 6.68
CA GLY A 15 -29.92 10.96 6.76
C GLY A 15 -30.79 10.53 7.94
N ASN A 16 -30.72 9.25 8.34
CA ASN A 16 -31.48 8.73 9.47
C ASN A 16 -31.11 9.41 10.80
N ILE A 17 -29.87 9.89 10.95
CA ILE A 17 -29.43 10.63 12.15
C ILE A 17 -30.18 11.96 12.22
N GLN A 18 -30.27 12.68 11.09
CA GLN A 18 -30.98 13.95 11.01
C GLN A 18 -32.50 13.78 11.15
N ASP A 19 -33.07 12.73 10.56
CA ASP A 19 -34.50 12.42 10.72
C ASP A 19 -34.85 12.13 12.18
N ALA A 20 -34.00 11.39 12.89
CA ALA A 20 -34.17 11.11 14.31
C ALA A 20 -34.06 12.38 15.16
N LYS A 21 -33.08 13.25 14.87
CA LYS A 21 -32.98 14.58 15.48
C LYS A 21 -34.23 15.42 15.23
N GLY A 22 -34.76 15.39 14.01
CA GLY A 22 -35.97 16.11 13.60
C GLY A 22 -37.21 15.78 14.44
N ARG A 23 -37.28 14.58 15.05
CA ARG A 23 -38.36 14.19 15.99
C ARG A 23 -38.38 15.01 17.28
N THR A 24 -37.32 15.76 17.57
CA THR A 24 -37.22 16.61 18.77
C THR A 24 -37.52 18.08 18.51
N THR A 25 -37.72 18.49 17.25
CA THR A 25 -37.88 19.90 16.83
C THR A 25 -39.04 20.61 17.55
N VAL A 26 -40.15 19.92 17.78
CA VAL A 26 -41.33 20.48 18.48
C VAL A 26 -41.16 20.59 20.00
N TYR A 27 -40.00 20.20 20.54
CA TYR A 27 -39.67 20.24 21.97
C TYR A 27 -38.38 21.04 22.22
N PRO A 28 -38.32 22.34 21.88
CA PRO A 28 -37.09 23.12 21.92
C PRO A 28 -36.42 23.13 23.31
N ASP A 29 -37.21 23.32 24.38
CA ASP A 29 -36.67 23.53 25.73
C ASP A 29 -36.57 22.26 26.59
N THR A 30 -37.20 21.16 26.15
CA THR A 30 -37.31 19.91 26.95
C THR A 30 -36.75 18.69 26.24
N LYS A 31 -36.13 18.87 25.07
CA LYS A 31 -35.48 17.77 24.36
C LYS A 31 -34.16 17.36 25.02
N LYS A 32 -33.86 16.08 24.98
CA LYS A 32 -32.52 15.53 25.26
C LYS A 32 -32.15 14.59 24.13
N LEU A 33 -30.96 14.78 23.58
CA LEU A 33 -30.39 13.93 22.54
C LEU A 33 -29.12 13.29 23.09
N PHE A 34 -29.08 11.96 23.06
CA PHE A 34 -27.92 11.19 23.47
C PHE A 34 -27.42 10.42 22.26
N ILE A 35 -26.16 10.65 21.90
CA ILE A 35 -25.50 10.00 20.77
C ILE A 35 -24.29 9.25 21.31
N PHE A 36 -24.28 7.94 21.09
CA PHE A 36 -23.19 7.05 21.48
C PHE A 36 -22.65 6.38 20.23
N SER A 37 -21.33 6.26 20.14
CA SER A 37 -20.69 5.49 19.08
C SER A 37 -19.23 5.23 19.44
N SER A 38 -18.71 4.10 18.98
CA SER A 38 -17.26 3.94 18.80
C SER A 38 -16.86 4.66 17.51
N PRO A 39 -15.78 5.47 17.51
CA PRO A 39 -15.33 6.09 16.27
C PRO A 39 -14.93 5.05 15.22
N ALA A 40 -15.01 5.41 13.96
CA ALA A 40 -14.66 4.60 12.81
C ALA A 40 -13.42 5.17 12.09
N VAL A 41 -13.35 4.98 10.78
CA VAL A 41 -12.22 5.43 9.96
C VAL A 41 -12.31 6.93 9.72
N TYR A 42 -11.20 7.63 9.90
CA TYR A 42 -11.06 9.02 9.43
C TYR A 42 -10.83 9.05 7.91
N SER A 43 -11.49 9.97 7.22
CA SER A 43 -11.29 10.20 5.78
C SER A 43 -11.44 11.67 5.45
N ASP A 44 -10.61 12.19 4.54
CA ASP A 44 -10.73 13.57 4.05
C ASP A 44 -11.97 13.78 3.15
N ASP A 45 -12.59 12.70 2.67
CA ASP A 45 -13.86 12.76 1.91
C ASP A 45 -15.03 12.86 2.92
N PRO A 46 -15.75 14.00 2.99
CA PRO A 46 -16.84 14.18 3.94
C PRO A 46 -17.96 13.13 3.80
N ALA A 47 -18.16 12.57 2.60
CA ALA A 47 -19.16 11.54 2.35
C ALA A 47 -18.76 10.16 2.92
N LYS A 48 -17.47 9.96 3.20
CA LYS A 48 -16.89 8.71 3.73
C LYS A 48 -16.37 8.82 5.16
N CYS A 49 -16.11 10.05 5.64
CA CYS A 49 -15.66 10.35 6.99
C CYS A 49 -16.70 9.97 8.05
N ASP A 50 -16.31 9.40 9.18
CA ASP A 50 -17.23 8.97 10.23
C ASP A 50 -18.24 10.07 10.64
N PRO A 51 -19.57 9.83 10.57
CA PRO A 51 -20.56 10.83 10.99
C PRO A 51 -20.38 11.30 12.44
N LEU A 52 -19.77 10.50 13.32
CA LEU A 52 -19.48 10.92 14.69
C LEU A 52 -18.58 12.16 14.76
N LEU A 53 -17.63 12.31 13.83
CA LEU A 53 -16.73 13.48 13.83
C LEU A 53 -17.48 14.78 13.60
N ALA A 54 -18.44 14.79 12.67
CA ALA A 54 -19.30 15.95 12.44
C ALA A 54 -20.18 16.28 13.66
N GLU A 55 -20.64 15.26 14.40
CA GLU A 55 -21.37 15.44 15.64
C GLU A 55 -20.48 16.05 16.73
N ILE A 56 -19.24 15.58 16.86
CA ILE A 56 -18.24 16.11 17.80
C ILE A 56 -17.92 17.57 17.48
N GLU A 57 -17.66 17.90 16.21
CA GLU A 57 -17.37 19.27 15.77
C GLU A 57 -18.54 20.22 16.00
N SER A 58 -19.77 19.72 15.95
CA SER A 58 -20.98 20.50 16.22
C SER A 58 -21.25 20.74 17.71
N CYS A 59 -20.48 20.11 18.61
CA CYS A 59 -20.65 20.29 20.04
C CYS A 59 -20.05 21.61 20.53
N ASP A 60 -20.76 22.31 21.42
CA ASP A 60 -20.28 23.56 21.99
C ASP A 60 -19.03 23.35 22.83
N VAL A 61 -18.94 22.25 23.59
CA VAL A 61 -17.82 21.95 24.49
C VAL A 61 -17.46 20.46 24.41
N ALA A 62 -16.18 20.13 24.47
CA ALA A 62 -15.70 18.76 24.64
C ALA A 62 -15.07 18.59 26.02
N TYR A 63 -15.44 17.52 26.72
CA TYR A 63 -14.90 17.15 28.02
C TYR A 63 -13.91 16.02 27.89
N GLN A 64 -12.78 16.17 28.57
CA GLN A 64 -11.77 15.13 28.76
C GLN A 64 -11.71 14.76 30.24
N TYR A 65 -11.39 13.50 30.51
CA TYR A 65 -11.31 13.00 31.87
C TYR A 65 -9.88 13.08 32.40
N HIS A 66 -9.68 13.94 33.39
CA HIS A 66 -8.44 14.15 34.11
C HIS A 66 -8.43 13.29 35.37
N VAL A 67 -7.36 12.51 35.52
CA VAL A 67 -7.15 11.61 36.64
C VAL A 67 -6.00 12.13 37.49
N ALA A 68 -6.21 12.31 38.79
CA ALA A 68 -5.13 12.71 39.70
C ALA A 68 -4.19 11.54 39.95
N CYS A 69 -2.89 11.79 39.88
CA CYS A 69 -1.91 10.75 40.12
C CYS A 69 -1.94 10.25 41.57
N PRO A 70 -2.08 8.93 41.84
CA PRO A 70 -2.07 8.42 43.20
C PRO A 70 -0.79 8.68 43.99
N ASP A 71 0.33 8.90 43.29
CA ASP A 71 1.64 9.06 43.91
C ASP A 71 2.03 10.54 44.09
N CYS A 72 1.67 11.44 43.16
CA CYS A 72 2.06 12.86 43.23
C CYS A 72 0.89 13.87 43.18
N GLY A 73 -0.35 13.41 43.00
CA GLY A 73 -1.55 14.24 42.99
C GLY A 73 -1.79 15.07 41.73
N VAL A 74 -0.84 15.12 40.78
CA VAL A 74 -1.04 15.90 39.54
C VAL A 74 -2.18 15.35 38.70
N GLU A 75 -3.08 16.22 38.25
CA GLU A 75 -4.16 15.87 37.33
C GLU A 75 -3.66 15.79 35.89
N GLN A 76 -4.04 14.72 35.19
CA GLN A 76 -3.58 14.47 33.83
C GLN A 76 -4.59 13.65 33.03
N VAL A 77 -4.57 13.80 31.69
CA VAL A 77 -5.27 12.91 30.78
C VAL A 77 -4.42 11.66 30.55
N MET A 78 -5.01 10.48 30.77
CA MET A 78 -4.31 9.22 30.49
C MET A 78 -4.22 8.99 28.97
N THR A 79 -3.00 9.03 28.43
CA THR A 79 -2.69 8.74 27.02
C THR A 79 -1.95 7.41 26.85
N PHE A 80 -2.12 6.74 25.72
CA PHE A 80 -1.49 5.44 25.47
C PHE A 80 0.06 5.49 25.45
N GLU A 81 0.65 6.63 25.09
CA GLU A 81 2.11 6.83 25.04
C GLU A 81 2.84 6.54 26.37
N ASN A 82 2.10 6.69 27.47
CA ASN A 82 2.58 6.46 28.83
C ASN A 82 2.36 5.01 29.32
N PHE A 83 1.79 4.13 28.49
CA PHE A 83 1.73 2.70 28.78
C PHE A 83 3.11 2.08 28.58
N LYS A 84 3.46 1.18 29.49
CA LYS A 84 4.71 0.43 29.48
C LYS A 84 4.43 -1.01 29.85
N TRP A 85 5.29 -1.90 29.39
CA TRP A 85 5.20 -3.34 29.62
C TRP A 85 6.62 -3.92 29.68
N PRO A 86 6.80 -5.10 30.29
CA PRO A 86 8.10 -5.76 30.28
C PRO A 86 8.42 -6.24 28.87
N GLU A 87 9.62 -5.93 28.41
CA GLU A 87 10.17 -6.50 27.19
C GLU A 87 11.16 -7.62 27.58
N GLN A 88 11.09 -8.74 26.88
CA GLN A 88 12.06 -9.81 27.05
C GLN A 88 13.26 -9.57 26.14
N ARG A 89 14.44 -10.02 26.54
CA ARG A 89 15.61 -9.99 25.68
C ARG A 89 15.34 -10.90 24.47
N GLY A 90 15.38 -10.32 23.29
CA GLY A 90 15.23 -11.03 22.02
C GLY A 90 16.41 -11.96 21.75
N LEU A 91 16.23 -12.85 20.78
CA LEU A 91 17.23 -13.84 20.39
C LEU A 91 18.49 -13.21 19.78
N LEU A 92 18.40 -11.97 19.30
CA LEU A 92 19.53 -11.20 18.75
C LEU A 92 20.07 -10.21 19.79
N PRO A 93 21.38 -9.95 19.83
CA PRO A 93 21.95 -8.94 20.72
C PRO A 93 21.34 -7.57 20.44
N GLY A 94 20.75 -6.95 21.48
CA GLY A 94 20.14 -5.63 21.38
C GLY A 94 18.69 -5.62 20.91
N THR A 95 18.07 -6.78 20.64
CA THR A 95 16.62 -6.84 20.38
C THR A 95 15.85 -7.10 21.66
N SER A 96 14.68 -6.48 21.78
CA SER A 96 13.72 -6.73 22.84
C SER A 96 12.40 -7.13 22.20
N VAL A 97 11.77 -8.19 22.72
CA VAL A 97 10.52 -8.75 22.20
C VAL A 97 9.51 -8.77 23.34
N ALA A 98 8.38 -8.10 23.14
CA ALA A 98 7.25 -8.18 24.05
C ALA A 98 6.36 -9.38 23.66
N ASP A 99 6.02 -10.24 24.63
CA ASP A 99 5.06 -11.33 24.46
C ASP A 99 3.68 -10.89 24.98
N PRO A 100 2.69 -10.62 24.11
CA PRO A 100 1.35 -10.20 24.51
C PRO A 100 0.64 -11.21 25.42
N ALA A 101 0.88 -12.52 25.22
CA ALA A 101 0.26 -13.57 26.03
C ALA A 101 0.84 -13.58 27.45
N ALA A 102 2.16 -13.42 27.60
CA ALA A 102 2.79 -13.26 28.90
C ALA A 102 2.34 -11.98 29.62
N ILE A 103 2.21 -10.86 28.90
CA ILE A 103 1.75 -9.58 29.47
C ILE A 103 0.36 -9.72 30.09
N ARG A 104 -0.59 -10.36 29.38
CA ARG A 104 -1.93 -10.65 29.92
C ARG A 104 -1.88 -11.56 31.13
N ARG A 105 -1.17 -12.68 31.02
CA ARG A 105 -1.12 -13.71 32.06
C ARG A 105 -0.54 -13.19 33.36
N LEU A 106 0.49 -12.35 33.27
CA LEU A 106 1.21 -11.80 34.43
C LEU A 106 0.67 -10.45 34.91
N LYS A 107 -0.30 -9.85 34.20
CA LYS A 107 -0.79 -8.48 34.44
C LYS A 107 0.35 -7.49 34.61
N SER A 108 1.32 -7.54 33.70
CA SER A 108 2.61 -6.89 33.88
C SER A 108 2.74 -5.55 33.17
N ALA A 109 1.75 -5.08 32.42
CA ALA A 109 1.74 -3.71 31.91
C ALA A 109 1.32 -2.71 32.99
N TRP A 110 1.86 -1.51 32.92
CA TRP A 110 1.54 -0.39 33.81
C TRP A 110 1.38 0.91 33.01
N TYR A 111 0.71 1.87 33.61
CA TYR A 111 0.71 3.25 33.16
C TYR A 111 1.76 4.03 33.97
N GLU A 112 2.65 4.75 33.31
CA GLU A 112 3.70 5.54 33.95
C GLU A 112 3.27 7.01 34.01
N CYS A 113 3.24 7.61 35.20
CA CYS A 113 2.93 9.03 35.31
C CYS A 113 4.00 9.87 34.57
N PRO A 114 3.61 10.75 33.62
CA PRO A 114 4.55 11.58 32.88
C PRO A 114 5.44 12.46 33.78
N LEU A 115 4.91 12.92 34.93
CA LEU A 115 5.62 13.81 35.87
C LEU A 115 6.51 13.04 36.86
N CYS A 116 5.91 12.22 37.74
CA CYS A 116 6.66 11.57 38.82
C CYS A 116 7.24 10.20 38.47
N LYS A 117 6.96 9.68 37.27
CA LYS A 117 7.33 8.33 36.82
C LYS A 117 6.80 7.19 37.70
N GLY A 118 5.81 7.48 38.55
CA GLY A 118 5.11 6.50 39.36
C GLY A 118 4.40 5.48 38.47
N ARG A 119 4.55 4.19 38.80
CA ARG A 119 3.95 3.08 38.04
C ARG A 119 2.57 2.74 38.58
N TRP A 120 1.57 2.81 37.72
CA TRP A 120 0.18 2.49 38.05
C TRP A 120 -0.15 1.13 37.50
N ASN A 121 -0.44 0.19 38.40
CA ASN A 121 -1.14 -1.03 38.05
C ASN A 121 -2.66 -0.77 37.97
N ASP A 122 -3.43 -1.78 37.59
CA ASP A 122 -4.89 -1.69 37.50
C ASP A 122 -5.52 -1.12 38.78
N TYR A 123 -5.06 -1.57 39.95
CA TYR A 123 -5.58 -1.10 41.25
C TYR A 123 -5.36 0.40 41.47
N LYS A 124 -4.13 0.89 41.26
CA LYS A 124 -3.83 2.33 41.39
C LYS A 124 -4.65 3.15 40.39
N ARG A 125 -4.75 2.69 39.14
CA ARG A 125 -5.56 3.33 38.09
C ARG A 125 -7.03 3.39 38.48
N ASP A 126 -7.63 2.28 38.92
CA ASP A 126 -9.05 2.21 39.29
C ASP A 126 -9.36 3.15 40.46
N LYS A 127 -8.50 3.15 41.48
CA LYS A 127 -8.63 4.04 42.64
C LYS A 127 -8.53 5.52 42.23
N ALA A 128 -7.61 5.85 41.34
CA ALA A 128 -7.42 7.21 40.82
C ALA A 128 -8.65 7.67 40.04
N VAL A 129 -9.13 6.84 39.11
CA VAL A 129 -10.33 7.13 38.31
C VAL A 129 -11.54 7.34 39.21
N LEU A 130 -11.77 6.45 40.19
CA LEU A 130 -12.89 6.59 41.13
C LEU A 130 -12.79 7.84 42.01
N ALA A 131 -11.58 8.20 42.48
CA ALA A 131 -11.38 9.38 43.31
C ALA A 131 -11.70 10.70 42.59
N ASN A 132 -11.57 10.73 41.26
CA ASN A 132 -11.86 11.90 40.43
C ASN A 132 -13.22 11.80 39.70
N MET A 133 -14.11 10.86 40.07
CA MET A 133 -15.35 10.60 39.32
C MET A 133 -16.23 11.84 39.08
N GLU A 134 -16.29 12.73 40.07
CA GLU A 134 -17.10 13.96 40.00
C GLU A 134 -16.32 15.16 39.45
N THR A 135 -15.01 15.22 39.67
CA THR A 135 -14.17 16.42 39.39
C THR A 135 -13.27 16.27 38.16
N GLY A 136 -13.11 15.05 37.64
CA GLY A 136 -12.17 14.75 36.57
C GLY A 136 -12.63 15.26 35.19
N TRP A 137 -13.91 15.53 34.98
CA TRP A 137 -14.40 16.03 33.69
C TRP A 137 -14.06 17.50 33.51
N GLN A 138 -13.02 17.79 32.71
CA GLN A 138 -12.57 19.14 32.42
C GLN A 138 -12.94 19.54 30.99
N PRO A 139 -13.52 20.74 30.77
CA PRO A 139 -13.89 21.22 29.46
C PRO A 139 -12.66 21.74 28.70
N ASN A 140 -12.62 21.50 27.39
CA ASN A 140 -11.57 22.02 26.50
C ASN A 140 -11.60 23.55 26.34
N LYS A 141 -12.76 24.18 26.57
CA LYS A 141 -12.94 25.63 26.58
C LYS A 141 -14.11 26.00 27.48
N GLN A 142 -14.09 27.21 28.03
CA GLN A 142 -15.19 27.72 28.85
C GLN A 142 -16.29 28.30 27.97
N VAL A 143 -17.51 27.81 28.18
CA VAL A 143 -18.75 28.31 27.56
C VAL A 143 -19.77 28.45 28.68
N GLU A 144 -20.41 29.62 28.79
CA GLU A 144 -21.29 29.95 29.92
C GLU A 144 -22.56 29.08 29.96
N PHE A 145 -23.13 28.76 28.79
CA PHE A 145 -24.36 27.98 28.65
C PHE A 145 -24.30 27.00 27.45
N PRO A 146 -23.48 25.93 27.51
CA PRO A 146 -23.37 24.98 26.40
C PRO A 146 -24.69 24.23 26.18
N GLN A 147 -25.15 24.18 24.94
CA GLN A 147 -26.35 23.46 24.51
C GLN A 147 -26.02 22.02 24.06
N SER A 148 -24.78 21.77 23.64
CA SER A 148 -24.28 20.46 23.23
C SER A 148 -22.90 20.18 23.82
N ILE A 149 -22.69 18.95 24.28
CA ILE A 149 -21.42 18.53 24.87
C ILE A 149 -20.96 17.21 24.26
N TYR A 150 -19.65 17.07 24.07
CA TYR A 150 -18.98 15.82 23.73
C TYR A 150 -18.16 15.32 24.92
N VAL A 151 -18.09 14.00 25.09
CA VAL A 151 -17.35 13.33 26.16
C VAL A 151 -16.52 12.22 25.54
N HIS A 152 -15.20 12.27 25.72
CA HIS A 152 -14.29 11.21 25.27
C HIS A 152 -13.99 10.24 26.43
N TYR A 153 -14.22 8.94 26.20
CA TYR A 153 -14.03 7.91 27.22
C TYR A 153 -13.28 6.69 26.65
N PRO A 154 -11.93 6.67 26.70
CA PRO A 154 -11.16 5.51 26.29
C PRO A 154 -11.34 4.34 27.25
N SER A 155 -11.21 3.11 26.74
CA SER A 155 -11.45 1.90 27.52
C SER A 155 -10.52 1.76 28.73
N TRP A 156 -9.31 2.33 28.68
CA TRP A 156 -8.36 2.28 29.80
C TRP A 156 -8.75 3.14 31.01
N LEU A 157 -9.87 3.87 30.98
CA LEU A 157 -10.48 4.44 32.18
C LEU A 157 -11.42 3.47 32.89
N SER A 158 -11.87 2.40 32.20
CA SER A 158 -12.79 1.42 32.75
C SER A 158 -12.11 0.41 33.68
N PRO A 159 -12.68 0.11 34.86
CA PRO A 159 -12.15 -0.93 35.76
C PRO A 159 -12.29 -2.34 35.16
N TYR A 160 -13.13 -2.50 34.12
CA TYR A 160 -13.32 -3.77 33.41
C TYR A 160 -12.27 -4.01 32.32
N MET A 161 -11.39 -3.03 32.08
CA MET A 161 -10.32 -3.13 31.09
C MET A 161 -8.98 -3.01 31.80
N SER A 162 -8.20 -4.10 31.82
CA SER A 162 -6.85 -4.06 32.42
C SER A 162 -5.85 -3.33 31.52
N LEU A 163 -4.88 -2.66 32.11
CA LEU A 163 -3.79 -2.00 31.40
C LEU A 163 -2.99 -3.00 30.54
N SER A 164 -2.89 -4.24 31.02
CA SER A 164 -2.23 -5.35 30.31
C SER A 164 -3.01 -5.82 29.09
N GLU A 165 -4.35 -5.81 29.13
CA GLU A 165 -5.17 -6.12 27.96
C GLU A 165 -5.06 -5.03 26.89
N VAL A 166 -5.04 -3.75 27.31
CA VAL A 166 -4.84 -2.60 26.40
C VAL A 166 -3.51 -2.72 25.65
N ALA A 167 -2.42 -2.94 26.39
CA ALA A 167 -1.09 -3.10 25.82
C ALA A 167 -0.96 -4.35 24.94
N ALA A 168 -1.50 -5.49 25.38
CA ALA A 168 -1.41 -6.73 24.61
C ALA A 168 -2.16 -6.65 23.27
N ARG A 169 -3.37 -6.05 23.25
CA ARG A 169 -4.10 -5.83 22.00
C ARG A 169 -3.39 -4.87 21.05
N TRP A 170 -2.67 -3.88 21.58
CA TRP A 170 -1.85 -2.98 20.77
C TRP A 170 -0.73 -3.74 20.08
N LEU A 171 0.00 -4.56 20.83
CA LEU A 171 1.13 -5.35 20.34
C LEU A 171 0.70 -6.37 19.27
N GLU A 172 -0.46 -7.02 19.46
CA GLU A 172 -1.03 -7.96 18.49
C GLU A 172 -1.53 -7.30 17.20
N ALA A 173 -1.71 -5.97 17.22
CA ALA A 173 -2.25 -5.21 16.12
C ALA A 173 -1.18 -4.57 15.20
N GLN A 174 0.12 -4.60 15.58
CA GLN A 174 1.16 -3.85 14.88
C GLN A 174 1.34 -4.23 13.40
N ASP A 175 1.07 -5.49 13.05
CA ASP A 175 1.22 -6.01 11.68
C ASP A 175 -0.13 -6.27 10.98
N ASP A 176 -1.23 -5.74 11.54
CA ASP A 176 -2.58 -6.01 11.06
C ASP A 176 -3.44 -4.73 11.16
N ASP A 177 -3.58 -4.04 10.02
CA ASP A 177 -4.31 -2.78 9.93
C ASP A 177 -5.77 -2.88 10.41
N GLU A 178 -6.42 -4.03 10.24
CA GLU A 178 -7.79 -4.24 10.71
C GLU A 178 -7.83 -4.32 12.24
N LYS A 179 -6.87 -5.03 12.85
CA LYS A 179 -6.73 -5.05 14.31
C LYS A 179 -6.31 -3.69 14.86
N LEU A 180 -5.45 -2.96 14.15
CA LEU A 180 -5.01 -1.64 14.58
C LEU A 180 -6.16 -0.65 14.55
N GLN A 181 -6.96 -0.66 13.48
CA GLN A 181 -8.21 0.08 13.41
C GLN A 181 -9.14 -0.28 14.58
N LYS A 182 -9.40 -1.57 14.83
CA LYS A 182 -10.25 -2.00 15.96
C LYS A 182 -9.69 -1.53 17.30
N TRP A 183 -8.36 -1.51 17.44
CA TRP A 183 -7.72 -1.02 18.65
C TRP A 183 -7.99 0.48 18.85
N TYR A 184 -7.76 1.32 17.84
CA TYR A 184 -8.04 2.76 17.95
C TYR A 184 -9.53 3.02 18.25
N ASN A 185 -10.41 2.37 17.49
CA ASN A 185 -11.84 2.60 17.55
C ASN A 185 -12.46 2.15 18.88
N LEU A 186 -12.11 0.95 19.37
CA LEU A 186 -12.75 0.35 20.54
C LEU A 186 -11.97 0.54 21.84
N ILE A 187 -10.63 0.66 21.76
CA ILE A 187 -9.76 0.74 22.94
C ILE A 187 -9.45 2.20 23.24
N ALA A 188 -8.93 2.94 22.25
CA ALA A 188 -8.61 4.36 22.42
C ALA A 188 -9.84 5.28 22.29
N GLY A 189 -10.94 4.78 21.72
CA GLY A 189 -12.11 5.61 21.43
C GLY A 189 -11.74 6.78 20.51
N ALA A 190 -10.82 6.55 19.57
CA ALA A 190 -10.33 7.54 18.62
C ALA A 190 -10.50 7.02 17.19
N THR A 191 -10.61 7.92 16.22
CA THR A 191 -10.68 7.52 14.82
C THR A 191 -9.34 6.97 14.35
N TYR A 192 -9.39 5.92 13.55
CA TYR A 192 -8.21 5.40 12.90
C TYR A 192 -8.02 6.09 11.54
N THR A 193 -6.86 6.74 11.38
CA THR A 193 -6.40 7.18 10.07
C THR A 193 -5.52 6.07 9.52
N TYR A 194 -5.85 5.53 8.35
CA TYR A 194 -4.91 4.67 7.65
C TYR A 194 -3.67 5.51 7.33
N HIS A 195 -2.59 5.29 8.08
CA HIS A 195 -1.30 5.83 7.73
C HIS A 195 -0.92 5.17 6.41
N LYS A 196 -1.09 5.93 5.32
CA LYS A 196 -0.53 5.59 4.01
C LYS A 196 0.94 5.32 4.26
N LYS A 197 1.39 4.06 4.14
CA LYS A 197 2.81 3.77 3.94
C LYS A 197 3.17 4.31 2.56
N GLU A 198 3.27 5.63 2.45
CA GLU A 198 3.96 6.24 1.32
C GLU A 198 5.39 5.72 1.42
N ARG A 199 5.79 4.90 0.45
CA ARG A 199 7.21 4.59 0.29
C ARG A 199 7.89 5.93 0.05
N PRO A 200 8.81 6.38 0.91
CA PRO A 200 9.37 7.69 0.71
C PRO A 200 10.32 7.61 -0.50
N TYR A 201 10.19 8.55 -1.43
CA TYR A 201 10.90 8.50 -2.72
C TYR A 201 12.43 8.37 -2.56
N HIS A 202 13.01 8.86 -1.46
CA HIS A 202 14.44 8.70 -1.17
C HIS A 202 14.88 7.24 -1.02
N GLN A 203 13.99 6.33 -0.59
CA GLN A 203 14.28 4.89 -0.56
C GLN A 203 14.40 4.32 -1.97
N ILE A 204 13.59 4.81 -2.92
CA ILE A 204 13.74 4.43 -4.34
C ILE A 204 15.05 4.99 -4.88
N LEU A 205 15.43 6.21 -4.53
CA LEU A 205 16.70 6.80 -4.96
C LEU A 205 17.93 6.09 -4.40
N ALA A 206 17.80 5.47 -3.23
CA ALA A 206 18.86 4.65 -2.64
C ALA A 206 19.16 3.37 -3.45
N LEU A 207 18.27 2.98 -4.38
CA LEU A 207 18.48 1.86 -5.30
C LEU A 207 19.37 2.23 -6.52
N ARG A 208 19.84 3.48 -6.60
CA ARG A 208 20.75 3.92 -7.67
C ARG A 208 22.13 3.31 -7.47
N ASP A 209 22.71 2.86 -8.57
CA ASP A 209 24.12 2.49 -8.69
C ASP A 209 24.88 3.55 -9.52
N ASP A 210 26.19 3.34 -9.71
CA ASP A 210 27.07 4.29 -10.41
C ASP A 210 26.96 4.23 -11.95
N ARG A 211 26.15 3.32 -12.51
CA ARG A 211 26.04 3.16 -13.96
C ARG A 211 25.33 4.38 -14.56
N PRO A 212 25.83 4.92 -15.69
CA PRO A 212 25.08 5.89 -16.47
C PRO A 212 23.89 5.22 -17.17
N GLU A 213 22.92 6.04 -17.60
CA GLU A 213 21.82 5.61 -18.44
C GLU A 213 22.32 4.82 -19.67
N GLY A 214 21.65 3.72 -19.98
CA GLY A 214 21.93 2.86 -21.13
C GLY A 214 23.09 1.86 -20.94
N LEU A 215 23.85 1.92 -19.85
CA LEU A 215 24.94 0.98 -19.59
C LEU A 215 24.42 -0.32 -18.96
N VAL A 216 24.62 -1.43 -19.65
CA VAL A 216 24.31 -2.77 -19.13
C VAL A 216 25.39 -3.16 -18.10
N PRO A 217 25.02 -3.72 -16.93
CA PRO A 217 26.02 -4.20 -15.97
C PRO A 217 26.82 -5.37 -16.56
N SER A 218 28.08 -5.51 -16.14
CA SER A 218 28.98 -6.60 -16.55
C SER A 218 28.68 -7.92 -15.84
N VAL A 219 27.40 -8.30 -15.80
CA VAL A 219 26.92 -9.58 -15.26
C VAL A 219 26.11 -10.30 -16.35
N PRO A 220 25.96 -11.64 -16.29
CA PRO A 220 25.14 -12.35 -17.25
C PRO A 220 23.68 -11.84 -17.26
N ILE A 221 23.24 -11.30 -18.41
CA ILE A 221 21.87 -10.82 -18.63
C ILE A 221 21.07 -11.86 -19.40
N SER A 222 19.91 -12.23 -18.88
CA SER A 222 18.99 -13.19 -19.47
C SER A 222 18.05 -12.55 -20.48
N ALA A 223 17.51 -11.37 -20.16
CA ALA A 223 16.55 -10.66 -21.01
C ALA A 223 16.63 -9.14 -20.81
N ILE A 224 16.20 -8.40 -21.83
CA ILE A 224 15.92 -6.96 -21.73
C ILE A 224 14.46 -6.74 -22.08
N THR A 225 13.70 -6.18 -21.15
CA THR A 225 12.29 -5.82 -21.35
C THR A 225 12.17 -4.37 -21.78
N CYS A 226 11.26 -4.07 -22.71
CA CYS A 226 10.76 -2.73 -22.97
C CYS A 226 9.25 -2.74 -22.83
N VAL A 227 8.71 -1.91 -21.94
CA VAL A 227 7.26 -1.73 -21.82
C VAL A 227 6.85 -0.28 -21.95
N ALA A 228 5.61 -0.06 -22.38
CA ALA A 228 5.05 1.28 -22.49
C ALA A 228 3.67 1.40 -21.84
N ASP A 229 3.51 2.45 -21.03
CA ASP A 229 2.23 2.90 -20.50
C ASP A 229 1.62 3.94 -21.45
N MET A 230 0.40 3.65 -21.92
CA MET A 230 -0.25 4.40 -22.98
C MET A 230 -1.11 5.52 -22.40
N GLN A 231 -0.77 6.78 -22.71
CA GLN A 231 -1.50 7.96 -22.27
C GLN A 231 -2.16 8.68 -23.44
N LYS A 232 -2.99 9.70 -23.17
CA LYS A 232 -3.66 10.48 -24.21
C LYS A 232 -2.70 11.16 -25.18
N ARG A 233 -1.56 11.65 -24.68
CA ARG A 233 -0.61 12.50 -25.43
C ARG A 233 0.70 11.79 -25.80
N GLY A 234 0.80 10.49 -25.60
CA GLY A 234 2.01 9.72 -25.88
C GLY A 234 2.15 8.48 -25.01
N PHE A 235 3.40 8.06 -24.82
CA PHE A 235 3.78 6.80 -24.19
C PHE A 235 4.94 7.03 -23.24
N TRP A 236 4.72 6.74 -21.97
CA TRP A 236 5.81 6.56 -21.03
C TRP A 236 6.38 5.17 -21.23
N TYR A 237 7.70 5.04 -21.30
CA TYR A 237 8.34 3.75 -21.50
C TYR A 237 9.45 3.53 -20.48
N LYS A 238 9.74 2.24 -20.28
CA LYS A 238 10.83 1.80 -19.43
C LYS A 238 11.50 0.56 -20.02
N ILE A 239 12.83 0.54 -19.92
CA ILE A 239 13.69 -0.54 -20.38
C ILE A 239 14.54 -1.04 -19.22
N THR A 240 14.49 -2.34 -18.97
CA THR A 240 15.15 -2.99 -17.83
C THR A 240 15.84 -4.28 -18.29
N ALA A 241 17.10 -4.45 -17.89
CA ALA A 241 17.84 -5.70 -18.02
C ALA A 241 17.57 -6.61 -16.83
N TRP A 242 17.52 -7.92 -17.07
CA TRP A 242 17.21 -8.94 -16.07
C TRP A 242 18.32 -9.97 -16.00
N GLY A 243 18.73 -10.33 -14.78
CA GLY A 243 19.70 -11.38 -14.53
C GLY A 243 19.11 -12.77 -14.70
N TYR A 244 19.97 -13.79 -14.64
CA TYR A 244 19.55 -15.18 -14.59
C TYR A 244 19.09 -15.59 -13.19
N GLY A 245 18.35 -16.70 -13.10
CA GLY A 245 17.98 -17.33 -11.84
C GLY A 245 16.66 -16.82 -11.22
N LEU A 246 16.34 -17.40 -10.06
CA LEU A 246 15.05 -17.22 -9.39
C LEU A 246 14.88 -15.84 -8.73
N GLU A 247 15.99 -15.18 -8.38
CA GLU A 247 15.99 -13.87 -7.75
C GLU A 247 15.58 -12.74 -8.72
N GLN A 248 15.71 -12.99 -10.04
CA GLN A 248 15.35 -12.07 -11.12
C GLN A 248 15.90 -10.64 -10.88
N GLU A 249 17.14 -10.53 -10.43
CA GLU A 249 17.80 -9.23 -10.22
C GLU A 249 17.70 -8.37 -11.48
N SER A 250 17.45 -7.07 -11.32
CA SER A 250 17.08 -6.20 -12.43
C SER A 250 17.83 -4.88 -12.41
N TRP A 251 18.11 -4.35 -13.61
CA TRP A 251 18.83 -3.09 -13.82
C TRP A 251 18.07 -2.22 -14.80
N THR A 252 17.53 -1.10 -14.33
CA THR A 252 16.88 -0.12 -15.20
C THR A 252 17.95 0.50 -16.10
N LEU A 253 17.74 0.41 -17.42
CA LEU A 253 18.66 0.93 -18.42
C LEU A 253 18.22 2.31 -18.92
N LYS A 254 16.92 2.48 -19.15
CA LYS A 254 16.36 3.71 -19.70
C LYS A 254 14.90 3.87 -19.33
N ALA A 255 14.47 5.10 -19.07
CA ALA A 255 13.07 5.44 -18.84
C ALA A 255 12.79 6.81 -19.44
N GLY A 256 11.60 7.03 -20.00
CA GLY A 256 11.30 8.30 -20.65
C GLY A 256 9.91 8.38 -21.24
N PHE A 257 9.69 9.39 -22.08
CA PHE A 257 8.43 9.65 -22.77
C PHE A 257 8.66 9.83 -24.27
N VAL A 258 7.74 9.30 -25.08
CA VAL A 258 7.66 9.54 -26.53
C VAL A 258 6.23 9.88 -26.93
N ASP A 259 6.05 10.77 -27.90
CA ASP A 259 4.74 11.29 -28.32
C ASP A 259 4.19 10.62 -29.59
N SER A 260 4.97 9.73 -30.24
CA SER A 260 4.59 9.09 -31.50
C SER A 260 4.76 7.57 -31.48
N TRP A 261 3.90 6.88 -32.24
CA TRP A 261 3.97 5.43 -32.44
C TRP A 261 5.29 4.98 -33.10
N GLU A 262 5.82 5.77 -34.03
CA GLU A 262 7.09 5.47 -34.69
C GLU A 262 8.27 5.58 -33.72
N SER A 263 8.30 6.64 -32.90
CA SER A 263 9.29 6.77 -31.82
C SER A 263 9.23 5.58 -30.86
N LEU A 264 8.03 5.13 -30.50
CA LEU A 264 7.86 3.94 -29.64
C LEU A 264 8.39 2.67 -30.32
N ARG A 265 8.10 2.46 -31.61
CA ARG A 265 8.61 1.33 -32.40
C ARG A 265 10.14 1.33 -32.42
N LEU A 266 10.77 2.47 -32.71
CA LEU A 266 12.22 2.63 -32.70
C LEU A 266 12.80 2.24 -31.33
N ILE A 267 12.21 2.72 -30.24
CA ILE A 267 12.64 2.37 -28.89
C ILE A 267 12.52 0.86 -28.62
N MET A 268 11.42 0.22 -29.03
CA MET A 268 11.19 -1.20 -28.79
C MET A 268 12.05 -2.15 -29.63
N PHE A 269 12.42 -1.75 -30.86
CA PHE A 269 13.05 -2.65 -31.84
C PHE A 269 14.47 -2.28 -32.23
N GLU A 270 14.84 -1.00 -32.14
CA GLU A 270 16.12 -0.49 -32.63
C GLU A 270 17.04 0.01 -31.51
N SER A 271 16.56 0.07 -30.25
CA SER A 271 17.42 0.36 -29.10
C SER A 271 18.48 -0.73 -28.92
N GLN A 272 19.74 -0.30 -28.89
CA GLN A 272 20.90 -1.12 -28.59
C GLN A 272 21.58 -0.59 -27.33
N PHE A 273 22.01 -1.52 -26.48
CA PHE A 273 22.69 -1.23 -25.23
C PHE A 273 24.03 -1.95 -25.20
N GLN A 274 24.97 -1.44 -24.42
CA GLN A 274 26.32 -2.01 -24.32
C GLN A 274 26.74 -2.13 -22.87
N ASP A 275 27.58 -3.10 -22.57
CA ASP A 275 28.32 -3.15 -21.31
C ASP A 275 29.69 -2.45 -21.44
N VAL A 276 30.46 -2.40 -20.35
CA VAL A 276 31.80 -1.78 -20.34
C VAL A 276 32.83 -2.53 -21.21
N HIS A 277 32.52 -3.75 -21.65
CA HIS A 277 33.37 -4.58 -22.51
C HIS A 277 32.97 -4.47 -23.99
N GLY A 278 31.92 -3.71 -24.32
CA GLY A 278 31.42 -3.52 -25.68
C GLY A 278 30.49 -4.62 -26.18
N ASN A 279 30.05 -5.54 -25.30
CA ASN A 279 29.04 -6.54 -25.66
C ASN A 279 27.71 -5.85 -25.95
N GLN A 280 27.10 -6.18 -27.09
CA GLN A 280 25.84 -5.57 -27.52
C GLN A 280 24.64 -6.36 -26.98
N TYR A 281 23.64 -5.62 -26.51
CA TYR A 281 22.37 -6.17 -26.06
C TYR A 281 21.22 -5.43 -26.75
N ILE A 282 20.15 -6.17 -27.05
CA ILE A 282 18.92 -5.63 -27.64
C ILE A 282 17.73 -5.97 -26.76
N VAL A 283 16.64 -5.24 -26.95
CA VAL A 283 15.36 -5.55 -26.30
C VAL A 283 14.85 -6.91 -26.78
N THR A 284 14.67 -7.84 -25.86
CA THR A 284 14.21 -9.22 -26.14
C THR A 284 12.72 -9.40 -25.97
N LEU A 285 12.12 -8.71 -24.98
CA LEU A 285 10.70 -8.82 -24.65
C LEU A 285 10.04 -7.43 -24.70
N ARG A 286 8.91 -7.32 -25.40
CA ARG A 286 8.20 -6.05 -25.60
C ARG A 286 6.75 -6.14 -25.17
N GLY A 287 6.26 -5.15 -24.43
CA GLY A 287 4.86 -5.07 -24.05
C GLY A 287 4.32 -3.64 -24.00
N MET A 288 3.01 -3.47 -24.01
CA MET A 288 2.41 -2.15 -23.78
C MET A 288 1.00 -2.25 -23.19
N ASP A 289 0.56 -1.19 -22.51
CA ASP A 289 -0.82 -1.11 -22.07
C ASP A 289 -1.79 -0.98 -23.26
N SER A 290 -2.93 -1.64 -23.13
CA SER A 290 -4.05 -1.54 -24.08
C SER A 290 -5.19 -0.66 -23.57
N GLY A 291 -5.11 -0.21 -22.31
CA GLY A 291 -6.08 0.64 -21.64
C GLY A 291 -5.97 2.11 -22.10
N GLY A 292 -7.12 2.72 -22.36
CA GLY A 292 -7.24 4.13 -22.69
C GLY A 292 -8.70 4.49 -22.97
N GLY A 293 -9.19 5.60 -22.40
CA GLY A 293 -10.53 6.12 -22.69
C GLY A 293 -10.67 6.60 -24.15
N GLU A 294 -11.83 7.17 -24.47
CA GLU A 294 -12.04 7.87 -25.75
C GLU A 294 -10.99 9.00 -25.91
N GLY A 295 -10.35 9.08 -27.08
CA GLY A 295 -9.44 10.17 -27.40
C GLY A 295 -10.18 11.50 -27.38
N GLU A 296 -9.51 12.58 -26.94
CA GLU A 296 -10.10 13.93 -26.90
C GLU A 296 -10.34 14.53 -28.28
N ASP A 297 -9.65 14.00 -29.30
CA ASP A 297 -9.74 14.48 -30.66
C ASP A 297 -10.42 13.43 -31.53
N HIS A 298 -11.38 13.87 -32.31
CA HIS A 298 -12.08 13.16 -33.38
C HIS A 298 -11.14 12.33 -34.28
N GLN A 299 -10.73 11.16 -33.83
CA GLN A 299 -10.15 10.10 -34.65
C GLN A 299 -11.13 8.93 -34.65
N ASP A 300 -11.31 8.31 -35.80
CA ASP A 300 -12.30 7.25 -36.05
C ASP A 300 -12.09 5.96 -35.21
N LEU A 301 -11.08 5.93 -34.33
CA LEU A 301 -10.65 4.76 -33.56
C LEU A 301 -10.33 5.13 -32.10
N SER A 302 -10.65 4.22 -31.17
CA SER A 302 -10.26 4.34 -29.76
C SER A 302 -8.76 4.08 -29.57
N ARG A 303 -8.15 4.59 -28.50
CA ARG A 303 -6.74 4.30 -28.14
C ARG A 303 -6.47 2.79 -28.00
N THR A 304 -7.45 2.04 -27.48
CA THR A 304 -7.38 0.57 -27.45
C THR A 304 -7.30 -0.03 -28.85
N ALA A 305 -8.04 0.50 -29.83
CA ALA A 305 -7.95 0.03 -31.21
C ALA A 305 -6.61 0.37 -31.87
N GLU A 306 -6.04 1.55 -31.61
CA GLU A 306 -4.69 1.89 -32.06
C GLU A 306 -3.62 0.95 -31.49
N ALA A 307 -3.67 0.65 -30.19
CA ALA A 307 -2.75 -0.29 -29.56
C ALA A 307 -2.83 -1.69 -30.20
N TYR A 308 -4.03 -2.14 -30.54
CA TYR A 308 -4.23 -3.43 -31.21
C TYR A 308 -3.64 -3.44 -32.61
N LEU A 309 -3.84 -2.37 -33.38
CA LEU A 309 -3.27 -2.22 -34.71
C LEU A 309 -1.74 -2.15 -34.65
N PHE A 310 -1.18 -1.42 -33.69
CA PHE A 310 0.26 -1.33 -33.48
C PHE A 310 0.87 -2.70 -33.16
N ALA A 311 0.28 -3.45 -32.22
CA ALA A 311 0.75 -4.80 -31.88
C ALA A 311 0.60 -5.78 -33.05
N ALA A 312 -0.48 -5.68 -33.83
CA ALA A 312 -0.68 -6.51 -35.02
C ALA A 312 0.33 -6.22 -36.14
N ALA A 313 0.73 -4.95 -36.30
CA ALA A 313 1.74 -4.53 -37.27
C ALA A 313 3.18 -4.83 -36.81
N ASN A 314 3.41 -5.00 -35.51
CA ASN A 314 4.73 -5.19 -34.91
C ASN A 314 4.78 -6.51 -34.10
N PRO A 315 5.03 -7.66 -34.78
CA PRO A 315 5.08 -8.97 -34.12
C PRO A 315 6.06 -9.01 -32.94
N GLY A 316 5.63 -9.63 -31.85
CA GLY A 316 6.41 -9.74 -30.62
C GLY A 316 6.14 -8.65 -29.58
N VAL A 317 5.31 -7.65 -29.89
CA VAL A 317 4.72 -6.75 -28.88
C VAL A 317 3.48 -7.42 -28.29
N VAL A 318 3.45 -7.59 -26.97
CA VAL A 318 2.25 -8.08 -26.26
C VAL A 318 1.46 -6.93 -25.65
N LEU A 319 0.14 -7.09 -25.55
CA LEU A 319 -0.73 -6.09 -24.94
C LEU A 319 -1.11 -6.50 -23.53
N PHE A 320 -1.16 -5.54 -22.62
CA PHE A 320 -1.57 -5.74 -21.23
C PHE A 320 -2.91 -5.11 -20.93
N LYS A 321 -3.68 -5.76 -20.06
CA LYS A 321 -4.89 -5.19 -19.45
C LYS A 321 -4.95 -5.56 -17.98
N GLY A 322 -4.94 -4.56 -17.11
CA GLY A 322 -4.99 -4.80 -15.66
C GLY A 322 -6.36 -5.24 -15.17
N ARG A 323 -6.39 -6.21 -14.25
CA ARG A 323 -7.54 -6.45 -13.35
C ARG A 323 -7.07 -6.57 -11.90
N GLN A 324 -7.86 -6.03 -10.98
CA GLN A 324 -7.55 -6.03 -9.54
C GLN A 324 -7.77 -7.39 -8.85
N ARG A 325 -8.68 -8.21 -9.38
CA ARG A 325 -9.00 -9.56 -8.85
C ARG A 325 -8.96 -10.59 -9.96
N MET A 326 -8.14 -11.62 -9.78
CA MET A 326 -8.03 -12.76 -10.68
C MET A 326 -7.61 -14.02 -9.90
N ALA A 327 -8.04 -15.20 -10.34
CA ALA A 327 -7.61 -16.47 -9.76
C ALA A 327 -6.21 -16.89 -10.22
N ARG A 328 -5.80 -16.48 -11.42
CA ARG A 328 -4.47 -16.72 -12.00
C ARG A 328 -3.71 -15.41 -12.11
N GLN A 329 -2.38 -15.49 -12.17
CA GLN A 329 -1.51 -14.33 -12.34
C GLN A 329 -1.79 -13.60 -13.67
N TYR A 330 -2.07 -14.35 -14.74
CA TYR A 330 -2.49 -13.80 -16.01
C TYR A 330 -3.40 -14.75 -16.79
N ASN A 331 -4.14 -14.21 -17.75
CA ASN A 331 -4.88 -14.93 -18.78
C ASN A 331 -4.51 -14.38 -20.15
N VAL A 332 -4.46 -15.25 -21.16
CA VAL A 332 -4.14 -14.88 -22.54
C VAL A 332 -5.39 -14.92 -23.39
N THR A 333 -5.54 -13.94 -24.28
CA THR A 333 -6.60 -13.89 -25.27
C THR A 333 -5.98 -13.51 -26.61
N ASP A 334 -6.18 -14.34 -27.63
CA ASP A 334 -5.81 -14.01 -28.99
C ASP A 334 -6.83 -13.01 -29.56
N LEU A 335 -6.32 -11.97 -30.23
CA LEU A 335 -7.13 -10.87 -30.73
C LEU A 335 -7.38 -11.02 -32.22
N ASP A 336 -8.66 -11.19 -32.58
CA ASP A 336 -9.07 -11.42 -33.98
C ASP A 336 -9.77 -10.21 -34.62
N ARG A 337 -10.14 -9.20 -33.82
CA ARG A 337 -10.97 -8.06 -34.26
C ARG A 337 -10.47 -6.74 -33.70
N ILE A 338 -10.71 -5.67 -34.44
CA ILE A 338 -10.43 -4.30 -34.01
C ILE A 338 -11.54 -3.86 -33.02
N PRO A 339 -11.19 -3.45 -31.78
CA PRO A 339 -12.13 -2.97 -30.77
C PRO A 339 -13.06 -1.88 -31.30
N GLY A 340 -14.36 -1.98 -31.00
CA GLY A 340 -15.37 -1.02 -31.45
C GLY A 340 -15.82 -1.20 -32.91
N THR A 341 -15.26 -2.18 -33.65
CA THR A 341 -15.66 -2.47 -35.03
C THR A 341 -15.88 -3.96 -35.25
N ASN A 342 -16.51 -4.32 -36.37
CA ASN A 342 -16.63 -5.70 -36.84
C ASN A 342 -15.50 -6.13 -37.79
N LYS A 343 -14.49 -5.28 -38.00
CA LYS A 343 -13.39 -5.57 -38.93
C LYS A 343 -12.40 -6.55 -38.28
N PRO A 344 -11.87 -7.53 -39.05
CA PRO A 344 -10.82 -8.40 -38.56
C PRO A 344 -9.53 -7.60 -38.32
N LEU A 345 -8.73 -8.05 -37.34
CA LEU A 345 -7.41 -7.49 -37.11
C LEU A 345 -6.47 -7.95 -38.25
N PRO A 346 -5.70 -7.05 -38.89
CA PRO A 346 -4.86 -7.39 -40.05
C PRO A 346 -3.63 -8.25 -39.72
N GLY A 347 -3.47 -8.67 -38.46
CA GLY A 347 -2.40 -9.53 -37.97
C GLY A 347 -2.83 -10.22 -36.67
N SER A 348 -1.91 -10.96 -36.04
CA SER A 348 -2.17 -11.59 -34.75
C SER A 348 -1.56 -10.75 -33.63
N ALA A 349 -2.37 -10.45 -32.61
CA ALA A 349 -1.92 -9.82 -31.38
C ALA A 349 -2.45 -10.60 -30.19
N LYS A 350 -1.71 -10.57 -29.08
CA LYS A 350 -2.09 -11.24 -27.84
C LYS A 350 -2.37 -10.21 -26.76
N LEU A 351 -3.51 -10.37 -26.09
CA LEU A 351 -3.87 -9.62 -24.91
C LEU A 351 -3.65 -10.47 -23.66
N TYR A 352 -2.81 -9.98 -22.77
CA TYR A 352 -2.57 -10.53 -21.45
C TYR A 352 -3.35 -9.73 -20.41
N THR A 353 -4.40 -10.34 -19.88
CA THR A 353 -5.06 -9.79 -18.70
C THR A 353 -4.23 -10.17 -17.47
N ILE A 354 -3.71 -9.19 -16.73
CA ILE A 354 -2.76 -9.42 -15.63
C ILE A 354 -3.35 -9.04 -14.27
N HIS A 355 -2.99 -9.80 -13.24
CA HIS A 355 -3.41 -9.57 -11.86
C HIS A 355 -2.60 -8.43 -11.24
N THR A 356 -3.10 -7.21 -11.38
CA THR A 356 -2.41 -5.97 -10.97
C THR A 356 -1.98 -6.00 -9.50
N THR A 357 -2.85 -6.39 -8.58
CA THR A 357 -2.54 -6.47 -7.14
C THR A 357 -1.33 -7.38 -6.86
N PHE A 358 -1.26 -8.55 -7.49
CA PHE A 358 -0.15 -9.49 -7.28
C PHE A 358 1.17 -8.96 -7.82
N PHE A 359 1.19 -8.40 -9.02
CA PHE A 359 2.43 -7.87 -9.59
C PHE A 359 2.89 -6.58 -8.90
N LYS A 360 1.96 -5.73 -8.45
CA LYS A 360 2.27 -4.54 -7.64
C LYS A 360 2.80 -4.94 -6.26
N ASP A 361 2.30 -6.02 -5.66
CA ASP A 361 2.86 -6.60 -4.44
C ASP A 361 4.27 -7.16 -4.63
N LYS A 362 4.49 -7.90 -5.72
CA LYS A 362 5.82 -8.41 -6.10
C LYS A 362 6.79 -7.24 -6.30
N LEU A 363 6.36 -6.17 -6.97
CA LEU A 363 7.16 -4.96 -7.18
C LEU A 363 7.48 -4.26 -5.86
N ALA A 364 6.48 -4.09 -5.00
CA ALA A 364 6.65 -3.45 -3.69
C ALA A 364 7.66 -4.19 -2.82
N GLY A 365 7.61 -5.53 -2.79
CA GLY A 365 8.61 -6.34 -2.10
C GLY A 365 10.00 -6.21 -2.70
N LYS A 366 10.11 -6.24 -4.04
CA LYS A 366 11.40 -6.16 -4.74
C LYS A 366 12.12 -4.82 -4.52
N LEU A 367 11.37 -3.73 -4.37
CA LEU A 367 11.92 -2.40 -4.08
C LEU A 367 12.39 -2.22 -2.62
N GLN A 368 12.08 -3.17 -1.73
CA GLN A 368 12.58 -3.16 -0.34
C GLN A 368 13.88 -3.97 -0.18
N VAL A 369 14.28 -4.71 -1.21
CA VAL A 369 15.53 -5.47 -1.20
C VAL A 369 16.71 -4.50 -1.25
N SER A 370 17.68 -4.66 -0.36
CA SER A 370 18.88 -3.82 -0.35
C SER A 370 19.64 -3.98 -1.68
N PRO A 371 20.25 -2.92 -2.24
CA PRO A 371 21.07 -3.02 -3.45
C PRO A 371 22.23 -4.04 -3.34
N SER A 372 22.66 -4.36 -2.12
CA SER A 372 23.68 -5.37 -1.85
C SER A 372 23.19 -6.81 -1.95
N ASP A 373 21.88 -7.03 -1.91
CA ASP A 373 21.28 -8.34 -1.74
C ASP A 373 20.82 -8.90 -3.10
N PRO A 374 20.96 -10.21 -3.35
CA PRO A 374 20.49 -10.83 -4.58
C PRO A 374 19.01 -10.53 -4.84
N GLY A 375 18.68 -10.25 -6.11
CA GLY A 375 17.30 -9.95 -6.49
C GLY A 375 16.88 -8.50 -6.27
N ALA A 376 17.82 -7.60 -5.96
CA ALA A 376 17.59 -6.16 -5.92
C ALA A 376 17.03 -5.59 -7.24
N TRP A 377 16.38 -4.43 -7.12
CA TRP A 377 15.96 -3.61 -8.24
C TRP A 377 16.90 -2.42 -8.39
N HIS A 378 17.86 -2.49 -9.30
CA HIS A 378 18.86 -1.45 -9.50
C HIS A 378 18.37 -0.35 -10.45
N LEU A 379 18.72 0.89 -10.12
CA LEU A 379 18.49 2.09 -10.91
C LEU A 379 19.82 2.66 -11.39
N HIS A 380 19.87 3.25 -12.58
CA HIS A 380 21.06 3.99 -13.02
C HIS A 380 21.13 5.35 -12.31
N LYS A 381 22.32 5.94 -12.20
CA LYS A 381 22.56 7.19 -11.44
C LYS A 381 21.73 8.39 -11.93
N ASP A 382 21.40 8.40 -13.22
CA ASP A 382 20.73 9.51 -13.91
C ASP A 382 19.19 9.49 -13.77
N ILE A 383 18.61 8.50 -13.08
CA ILE A 383 17.20 8.54 -12.69
C ILE A 383 16.96 9.83 -11.90
N ASP A 384 15.81 10.49 -12.08
CA ASP A 384 15.50 11.75 -11.39
C ASP A 384 14.56 11.55 -10.20
N GLU A 385 14.16 12.65 -9.55
CA GLU A 385 13.18 12.59 -8.47
C GLU A 385 11.75 12.33 -8.96
N ASP A 386 11.42 12.75 -10.19
CA ASP A 386 10.07 12.58 -10.73
C ASP A 386 9.75 11.10 -10.90
N PHE A 387 10.66 10.35 -11.51
CA PHE A 387 10.60 8.90 -11.60
C PHE A 387 10.34 8.26 -10.23
N ALA A 388 11.11 8.67 -9.21
CA ALA A 388 11.01 8.10 -7.86
C ALA A 388 9.68 8.43 -7.18
N LYS A 389 9.13 9.64 -7.41
CA LYS A 389 7.82 10.05 -6.94
C LYS A 389 6.71 9.22 -7.60
N GLN A 390 6.77 9.02 -8.92
CA GLN A 390 5.81 8.17 -9.63
C GLN A 390 5.83 6.71 -9.15
N MET A 391 7.00 6.19 -8.77
CA MET A 391 7.15 4.84 -8.20
C MET A 391 6.56 4.68 -6.79
N CYS A 392 6.21 5.77 -6.11
CA CYS A 392 5.73 5.77 -4.73
C CYS A 392 4.29 6.28 -4.57
N VAL A 393 3.68 6.75 -5.66
CA VAL A 393 2.42 7.49 -5.63
C VAL A 393 1.22 6.64 -5.24
N GLU A 394 1.23 5.36 -5.60
CA GLU A 394 0.12 4.45 -5.32
C GLU A 394 0.19 3.87 -3.92
N PHE A 395 -0.98 3.75 -3.30
CA PHE A 395 -1.14 3.17 -1.98
C PHE A 395 -2.19 2.06 -2.00
N LYS A 396 -2.06 1.10 -1.09
CA LYS A 396 -3.11 0.09 -0.87
C LYS A 396 -4.27 0.71 -0.10
N ASN A 397 -5.47 0.61 -0.63
CA ASN A 397 -6.69 0.92 0.08
C ASN A 397 -7.11 -0.22 1.04
N ASN A 398 -8.17 0.00 1.82
CA ASN A 398 -8.65 -0.94 2.85
C ASN A 398 -9.10 -2.30 2.29
N GLN A 399 -9.31 -2.40 0.98
CA GLN A 399 -9.65 -3.66 0.31
C GLN A 399 -8.41 -4.40 -0.22
N GLY A 400 -7.22 -3.85 0.03
CA GLY A 400 -5.93 -4.39 -0.43
C GLY A 400 -5.57 -4.03 -1.87
N TYR A 401 -6.29 -3.10 -2.51
CA TYR A 401 -6.02 -2.69 -3.91
C TYR A 401 -5.17 -1.44 -3.96
N TYR A 402 -4.26 -1.41 -4.93
CA TYR A 402 -3.50 -0.20 -5.23
C TYR A 402 -4.40 0.84 -5.90
N GLU A 403 -4.34 2.06 -5.38
CA GLU A 403 -5.08 3.22 -5.86
C GLU A 403 -4.11 4.39 -6.01
N CYS A 404 -4.21 5.09 -7.15
CA CYS A 404 -3.46 6.31 -7.40
C CYS A 404 -4.29 7.53 -6.96
N PRO A 405 -3.74 8.45 -6.13
CA PRO A 405 -4.37 9.73 -5.86
C PRO A 405 -4.72 10.50 -7.15
N LYS A 406 -5.84 11.21 -7.15
CA LYS A 406 -6.24 12.03 -8.31
C LYS A 406 -5.20 13.11 -8.61
N GLY A 407 -4.88 13.28 -9.90
CA GLY A 407 -3.97 14.32 -10.39
C GLY A 407 -2.49 14.06 -10.11
N LYS A 408 -2.12 12.80 -9.88
CA LYS A 408 -0.73 12.36 -9.75
C LYS A 408 -0.43 11.30 -10.80
N ASP A 409 0.82 11.30 -11.26
CA ASP A 409 1.30 10.41 -12.30
C ASP A 409 1.93 9.16 -11.70
N ASN A 410 1.61 7.99 -12.24
CA ASN A 410 2.07 6.66 -11.79
C ASN A 410 2.67 5.83 -12.94
N HIS A 411 3.05 6.47 -14.04
CA HIS A 411 3.37 5.79 -15.30
C HIS A 411 4.52 4.79 -15.15
N TYR A 412 5.59 5.19 -14.47
CA TYR A 412 6.74 4.30 -14.23
C TYR A 412 6.42 3.13 -13.28
N TRP A 413 5.46 3.32 -12.37
CA TRP A 413 4.98 2.25 -11.50
C TRP A 413 4.23 1.19 -12.31
N ASP A 414 3.33 1.61 -13.20
CA ASP A 414 2.59 0.70 -14.07
C ASP A 414 3.51 0.03 -15.12
N CYS A 415 4.48 0.76 -15.68
CA CYS A 415 5.55 0.15 -16.49
C CYS A 415 6.27 -0.95 -15.72
N SER A 416 6.77 -0.66 -14.51
CA SER A 416 7.53 -1.64 -13.71
C SER A 416 6.71 -2.90 -13.39
N GLN A 417 5.41 -2.74 -13.15
CA GLN A 417 4.49 -3.87 -12.99
C GLN A 417 4.37 -4.71 -14.28
N MET A 418 4.26 -4.05 -15.44
CA MET A 418 4.20 -4.74 -16.73
C MET A 418 5.50 -5.47 -17.05
N GLU A 419 6.67 -4.92 -16.72
CA GLU A 419 7.96 -5.62 -16.90
C GLU A 419 7.99 -6.92 -16.08
N LEU A 420 7.56 -6.88 -14.82
CA LEU A 420 7.45 -8.07 -13.96
C LEU A 420 6.49 -9.11 -14.54
N ALA A 421 5.37 -8.66 -15.09
CA ALA A 421 4.44 -9.57 -15.77
C ALA A 421 5.08 -10.20 -17.01
N LEU A 422 5.80 -9.42 -17.80
CA LEU A 422 6.44 -9.87 -19.04
C LEU A 422 7.52 -10.93 -18.78
N VAL A 423 8.39 -10.73 -17.78
CA VAL A 423 9.40 -11.73 -17.41
C VAL A 423 8.80 -12.97 -16.78
N GLU A 424 7.67 -12.86 -16.07
CA GLU A 424 6.93 -14.02 -15.54
C GLU A 424 6.27 -14.81 -16.67
N ILE A 425 5.64 -14.15 -17.63
CA ILE A 425 5.02 -14.79 -18.80
C ILE A 425 6.07 -15.54 -19.64
N ALA A 426 7.22 -14.91 -19.87
CA ALA A 426 8.33 -15.50 -20.62
C ALA A 426 9.14 -16.53 -19.80
N GLN A 427 8.84 -16.67 -18.50
CA GLN A 427 9.55 -17.55 -17.57
C GLN A 427 11.07 -17.31 -17.56
N VAL A 428 11.49 -16.04 -17.59
CA VAL A 428 12.91 -15.63 -17.66
C VAL A 428 13.74 -16.25 -16.53
N LYS A 429 13.13 -16.43 -15.35
CA LYS A 429 13.76 -17.04 -14.16
C LYS A 429 14.31 -18.45 -14.35
N ILE A 430 13.85 -19.20 -15.37
CA ILE A 430 14.32 -20.56 -15.69
C ILE A 430 15.17 -20.61 -16.97
N TRP A 431 15.47 -19.46 -17.58
CA TRP A 431 16.36 -19.43 -18.73
C TRP A 431 17.77 -19.86 -18.30
N GLN A 432 18.46 -20.61 -19.14
CA GLN A 432 19.78 -21.17 -18.85
C GLN A 432 20.87 -20.23 -19.36
N GLN A 433 21.97 -20.11 -18.63
CA GLN A 433 23.13 -19.38 -19.13
C GLN A 433 23.76 -20.15 -20.30
N PRO A 434 24.25 -19.46 -21.36
CA PRO A 434 24.87 -20.13 -22.51
C PRO A 434 26.02 -21.08 -22.14
N GLU A 435 26.78 -20.79 -21.08
CA GLU A 435 27.88 -21.65 -20.61
C GLU A 435 27.40 -22.96 -19.94
N GLU A 436 26.25 -22.96 -19.27
CA GLU A 436 25.66 -24.15 -18.63
C GLU A 436 25.13 -25.16 -19.67
N VAL A 437 24.63 -24.67 -20.81
CA VAL A 437 24.13 -25.52 -21.90
C VAL A 437 25.25 -26.38 -22.51
N HIS A 438 26.48 -25.86 -22.57
CA HIS A 438 27.64 -26.61 -23.07
C HIS A 438 28.13 -27.69 -22.10
N GLN A 439 28.06 -27.47 -20.79
CA GLN A 439 28.44 -28.47 -19.80
C GLN A 439 27.42 -29.62 -19.72
N GLY A 440 26.12 -29.33 -19.87
CA GLY A 440 25.05 -30.33 -19.88
C GLY A 440 25.04 -31.25 -21.12
N GLN A 441 25.54 -30.76 -22.28
CA GLN A 441 25.65 -31.58 -23.49
C GLN A 441 26.91 -32.44 -23.54
N GLN A 442 28.03 -32.00 -22.92
CA GLN A 442 29.23 -32.83 -22.80
C GLN A 442 29.05 -33.99 -21.80
N GLY A 443 28.24 -33.83 -20.75
CA GLY A 443 27.93 -34.89 -19.78
C GLY A 443 27.00 -36.01 -20.28
N ARG A 444 26.41 -35.88 -21.48
CA ARG A 444 25.46 -36.86 -22.05
C ARG A 444 26.05 -37.77 -23.14
N ARG A 445 27.34 -37.65 -23.46
CA ARG A 445 28.04 -38.62 -24.30
C ARG A 445 29.00 -39.45 -23.45
N ILE A 446 28.82 -40.77 -23.52
CA ILE A 446 29.65 -41.85 -22.96
C ILE A 446 29.21 -42.40 -21.60
N ARG A 447 28.34 -43.42 -21.64
CA ARG A 447 28.55 -44.72 -20.97
C ARG A 447 27.77 -45.80 -21.74
N GLY A 448 28.31 -46.20 -22.88
CA GLY A 448 27.99 -47.48 -23.51
C GLY A 448 29.13 -48.46 -23.24
N GLN A 449 28.95 -49.37 -22.29
CA GLN A 449 29.65 -50.65 -22.17
C GLN A 449 28.63 -51.61 -21.53
N ALA A 450 27.97 -52.45 -22.32
CA ALA A 450 28.42 -53.82 -22.63
C ALA A 450 28.34 -54.72 -21.39
N ILE A 451 27.25 -55.50 -21.31
CA ILE A 451 27.24 -56.80 -20.63
C ILE A 451 26.56 -57.79 -21.58
N GLN A 452 27.38 -58.57 -22.27
CA GLN A 452 27.02 -59.89 -22.79
C GLN A 452 27.25 -60.91 -21.68
N ALA A 453 26.20 -61.67 -21.33
CA ALA A 453 26.18 -63.11 -21.05
C ALA A 453 24.80 -63.45 -20.49
#